data_AF-A0A9D7PFU6-F1
#
_entry.id   AF-A0A9D7PFU6-F1
#
_cell.length_a   1.000
_cell.length_b   1.000
_cell.length_c   1.000
_cell.angle_alpha   90.00
_cell.angle_beta   90.00
_cell.angle_gamma   90.00
#
_symmetry.space_group_name_H-M   'P 1'
#
loop_
_entity.id
_entity.type
_entity.pdbx_description
1 polymer ?
#
loop_
_entity_poly.entity_id
_entity_poly.type
_entity_poly.pdbx_seq_one_letter_code
_entity_poly.pdbx_strand_id
1 'polypeptide(L)'
;MRPFVWARGVVVLAMLLVTSLALPARAQEVTPLWQDTITGQIEAFRHMDAAGAFQYAGAAFQVSFPSAEAFFLTIVGSGYSPIMESQSHSFGGFRMVDDKSVLQAVTLVGKDQSLYEALYQLAEEPAGWRVQGVQLTRRPGMGV
;
A
#
# COMPACT_ATOMS: atom_id res chain seq x y z
N MET A 1 -22.41 79.33 -10.38
CA MET A 1 -22.88 78.91 -9.03
C MET A 1 -21.79 78.07 -8.39
N ARG A 2 -21.22 78.49 -7.25
CA ARG A 2 -20.51 77.66 -6.25
C ARG A 2 -21.31 77.83 -4.93
N PRO A 3 -21.10 77.08 -3.83
CA PRO A 3 -20.16 75.96 -3.57
C PRO A 3 -20.77 74.79 -2.76
N PHE A 4 -20.06 73.67 -2.60
CA PHE A 4 -19.83 73.08 -1.26
C PHE A 4 -18.67 72.08 -1.31
N VAL A 5 -17.66 72.31 -0.47
CA VAL A 5 -16.44 71.51 -0.29
C VAL A 5 -16.45 71.01 1.14
N TRP A 6 -16.32 69.71 1.39
CA TRP A 6 -15.84 69.15 2.67
C TRP A 6 -14.86 68.01 2.33
N ALA A 7 -13.56 68.27 2.37
CA ALA A 7 -12.64 67.95 3.48
C ALA A 7 -12.32 66.43 3.54
N ARG A 8 -11.22 66.01 2.89
CA ARG A 8 -9.91 65.68 3.48
C ARG A 8 -9.95 64.51 4.48
N GLY A 9 -9.33 63.39 4.11
CA GLY A 9 -9.01 62.29 5.01
C GLY A 9 -7.88 61.45 4.45
N VAL A 10 -6.68 61.67 4.95
CA VAL A 10 -5.44 60.94 4.66
C VAL A 10 -5.64 59.46 4.96
N VAL A 11 -5.36 58.56 4.01
CA VAL A 11 -5.10 57.16 4.33
C VAL A 11 -3.82 56.74 3.63
N VAL A 12 -2.83 56.53 4.50
CA VAL A 12 -1.47 56.05 4.27
C VAL A 12 -1.47 54.85 3.33
N LEU A 13 -0.68 54.96 2.25
CA LEU A 13 -0.35 53.88 1.33
C LEU A 13 0.50 52.84 2.07
N ALA A 14 -0.17 51.94 2.79
CA ALA A 14 0.44 50.74 3.35
C ALA A 14 0.71 49.78 2.19
N MET A 15 1.98 49.71 1.79
CA MET A 15 2.54 48.67 0.93
C MET A 15 2.25 47.32 1.58
N LEU A 16 1.13 46.71 1.18
CA LEU A 16 0.72 45.39 1.63
C LEU A 16 1.70 44.38 1.05
N LEU A 17 2.58 43.93 1.95
CA LEU A 17 3.47 42.79 1.78
C LEU A 17 2.61 41.57 1.43
N VAL A 18 2.46 41.28 0.13
CA VAL A 18 1.91 39.99 -0.33
C VAL A 18 3.02 38.96 -0.14
N THR A 19 3.21 38.53 1.09
CA THR A 19 3.94 37.30 1.38
C THR A 19 3.05 36.16 0.94
N SER A 20 3.23 35.73 -0.30
CA SER A 20 2.70 34.47 -0.82
C SER A 20 3.26 33.35 0.05
N LEU A 21 2.49 32.90 1.04
CA LEU A 21 2.70 31.62 1.70
C LEU A 21 2.52 30.55 0.61
N ALA A 22 3.62 30.18 -0.04
CA ALA A 22 3.69 28.96 -0.81
C ALA A 22 3.60 27.80 0.20
N LEU A 23 2.37 27.36 0.51
CA LEU A 23 2.20 26.08 1.16
C LEU A 23 2.81 25.01 0.25
N PRO A 24 3.70 24.14 0.75
CA PRO A 24 4.19 23.03 -0.07
C PRO A 24 2.98 22.16 -0.39
N ALA A 25 2.60 22.10 -1.66
CA ALA A 25 1.66 21.11 -2.16
C ALA A 25 2.33 19.75 -1.98
N ARG A 26 2.08 19.09 -0.84
CA ARG A 26 2.35 17.67 -0.66
C ARG A 26 1.43 16.97 -1.66
N ALA A 27 1.97 16.55 -2.79
CA ALA A 27 1.29 15.58 -3.64
C ALA A 27 0.96 14.39 -2.74
N GLN A 28 -0.32 14.17 -2.45
CA GLN A 28 -0.77 12.92 -1.85
C GLN A 28 -0.44 11.85 -2.89
N GLU A 29 0.67 11.14 -2.69
CA GLU A 29 0.91 9.89 -3.38
C GLU A 29 -0.28 9.00 -3.02
N VAL A 30 -1.19 8.81 -3.99
CA VAL A 30 -2.34 7.93 -3.81
C VAL A 30 -1.78 6.52 -3.80
N THR A 31 -1.64 5.94 -2.61
CA THR A 31 -1.29 4.53 -2.45
C THR A 31 -2.33 3.70 -3.19
N PRO A 32 -1.92 2.81 -4.10
CA PRO A 32 -2.86 1.93 -4.77
C PRO A 32 -3.62 1.06 -3.78
N LEU A 33 -4.96 0.99 -3.90
CA LEU A 33 -5.84 0.31 -2.94
C LEU A 33 -5.49 -1.17 -2.68
N TRP A 34 -4.90 -1.85 -3.66
CA TRP A 34 -4.47 -3.25 -3.52
C TRP A 34 -3.28 -3.41 -2.57
N GLN A 35 -2.47 -2.37 -2.36
CA GLN A 35 -1.33 -2.45 -1.44
C GLN A 35 -1.79 -2.66 0.01
N ASP A 36 -2.91 -2.04 0.41
CA ASP A 36 -3.50 -2.26 1.74
C ASP A 36 -3.96 -3.72 1.92
N THR A 37 -4.48 -4.35 0.86
CA THR A 37 -4.86 -5.78 0.86
C THR A 37 -3.65 -6.67 1.09
N ILE A 38 -2.53 -6.38 0.41
CA ILE A 38 -1.28 -7.12 0.57
C ILE A 38 -0.72 -6.92 1.98
N THR A 39 -0.62 -5.67 2.45
CA THR A 39 -0.15 -5.35 3.80
C THR A 39 -1.00 -6.06 4.84
N GLY A 40 -2.32 -5.98 4.75
CA GLY A 40 -3.23 -6.65 5.66
C GLY A 40 -3.00 -8.16 5.73
N GLN A 41 -2.80 -8.82 4.58
CA GLN A 41 -2.51 -10.25 4.54
C GLN A 41 -1.14 -10.60 5.14
N ILE A 42 -0.09 -9.84 4.81
CA ILE A 42 1.26 -10.05 5.34
C ILE A 42 1.26 -9.89 6.87
N GLU A 43 0.63 -8.84 7.40
CA GLU A 43 0.56 -8.62 8.84
C GLU A 43 -0.24 -9.71 9.55
N ALA A 44 -1.33 -10.20 8.95
CA ALA A 44 -2.06 -11.32 9.52
C ALA A 44 -1.20 -12.59 9.57
N PHE A 45 -0.42 -12.87 8.53
CA PHE A 45 0.55 -13.98 8.56
C PHE A 45 1.61 -13.80 9.66
N ARG A 46 2.18 -12.60 9.82
CA ARG A 46 3.18 -12.30 10.87
C ARG A 46 2.62 -12.48 12.28
N HIS A 47 1.34 -12.13 12.48
CA HIS A 47 0.65 -12.28 13.76
C HIS A 47 0.03 -13.66 13.97
N MET A 48 0.28 -14.62 13.06
CA MET A 48 -0.31 -15.97 13.10
C MET A 48 -1.86 -15.94 13.09
N ASP A 49 -2.44 -14.91 12.48
CA ASP A 49 -3.89 -14.74 12.33
C ASP A 49 -4.36 -15.41 11.03
N ALA A 50 -4.73 -16.69 11.14
CA ALA A 50 -5.19 -17.48 10.00
C ALA A 50 -6.45 -16.89 9.35
N ALA A 51 -7.45 -16.50 10.15
CA ALA A 51 -8.67 -15.90 9.65
C ALA A 51 -8.38 -14.54 8.98
N GLY A 52 -7.52 -13.74 9.60
CA GLY A 52 -7.08 -12.47 9.08
C GLY A 52 -6.33 -12.57 7.76
N ALA A 53 -5.51 -13.61 7.56
CA ALA A 53 -4.80 -13.81 6.30
C ALA A 53 -5.74 -14.34 5.21
N PHE A 54 -6.68 -15.22 5.59
CA PHE A 54 -7.60 -15.89 4.67
C PHE A 54 -8.65 -14.93 4.08
N GLN A 55 -9.13 -13.93 4.84
CA GLN A 55 -10.10 -12.95 4.31
C GLN A 55 -9.58 -12.12 3.12
N TYR A 56 -8.25 -11.95 3.02
CA TYR A 56 -7.62 -11.23 1.90
C TYR A 56 -7.37 -12.13 0.68
N ALA A 57 -7.49 -13.46 0.84
CA ALA A 57 -7.37 -14.39 -0.27
C ALA A 57 -8.61 -14.34 -1.16
N GLY A 58 -8.41 -14.54 -2.46
CA GLY A 58 -9.50 -14.56 -3.45
C GLY A 58 -10.51 -15.68 -3.22
N ALA A 59 -11.70 -15.50 -3.79
CA ALA A 59 -12.79 -16.46 -3.65
C ALA A 59 -12.39 -17.89 -4.05
N ALA A 60 -11.49 -18.06 -5.02
CA ALA A 60 -10.98 -19.38 -5.42
C ALA A 60 -10.23 -20.09 -4.27
N PHE A 61 -9.43 -19.38 -3.48
CA PHE A 61 -8.81 -19.95 -2.27
C PHE A 61 -9.87 -20.27 -1.23
N GLN A 62 -10.84 -19.37 -1.04
CA GLN A 62 -11.89 -19.56 -0.04
C GLN A 62 -12.76 -20.79 -0.30
N VAL A 63 -12.99 -21.12 -1.57
CA VAL A 63 -13.70 -22.34 -1.99
C VAL A 63 -12.81 -23.58 -1.88
N SER A 64 -11.51 -23.45 -2.16
CA SER A 64 -10.59 -24.59 -2.23
C SER A 64 -10.11 -25.09 -0.86
N PHE A 65 -10.13 -24.22 0.15
CA PHE A 65 -9.72 -24.56 1.51
C PHE A 65 -10.92 -24.77 2.43
N PRO A 66 -10.96 -25.86 3.20
CA PRO A 66 -12.09 -26.16 4.09
C PRO A 66 -12.18 -25.23 5.31
N SER A 67 -11.08 -24.56 5.66
CA SER A 67 -11.03 -23.55 6.73
C SER A 67 -9.81 -22.63 6.59
N ALA A 68 -9.81 -21.52 7.34
CA ALA A 68 -8.69 -20.59 7.39
C ALA A 68 -7.41 -21.25 7.97
N GLU A 69 -7.56 -22.16 8.93
CA GLU A 69 -6.45 -22.90 9.53
C GLU A 69 -5.83 -23.87 8.52
N ALA A 70 -6.65 -24.55 7.72
CA ALA A 70 -6.15 -25.44 6.67
C ALA A 70 -5.37 -24.66 5.59
N PHE A 71 -5.87 -23.48 5.21
CA PHE A 71 -5.15 -22.55 4.34
C PHE A 71 -3.81 -22.16 4.97
N PHE A 72 -3.83 -21.67 6.21
CA PHE A 72 -2.63 -21.19 6.89
C PHE A 72 -1.56 -22.28 7.00
N LEU A 73 -1.92 -23.48 7.49
CA LEU A 73 -0.99 -24.62 7.62
C LEU A 73 -0.40 -25.04 6.26
N THR A 74 -1.20 -24.98 5.19
CA THR A 74 -0.73 -25.29 3.84
C THR A 74 0.31 -24.28 3.38
N ILE A 75 0.06 -22.98 3.59
CA ILE A 75 1.01 -21.92 3.22
C ILE A 75 2.31 -22.05 4.03
N VAL A 76 2.23 -22.27 5.35
CA VAL A 76 3.39 -22.52 6.22
C VAL A 76 4.23 -23.68 5.67
N GLY A 77 3.59 -24.80 5.33
CA GLY A 77 4.26 -26.00 4.83
C GLY A 77 4.79 -25.92 3.40
N SER A 78 4.39 -24.91 2.63
CA SER A 78 4.66 -24.82 1.17
C SER A 78 5.81 -23.87 0.81
N GLY A 79 6.68 -23.53 1.76
CA GLY A 79 7.85 -22.68 1.50
C GLY A 79 7.59 -21.17 1.51
N TYR A 80 6.41 -20.74 2.00
CA TYR A 80 6.07 -19.33 2.15
C TYR A 80 6.39 -18.76 3.55
N SER A 81 7.10 -19.52 4.39
CA SER A 81 7.57 -19.08 5.72
C SER A 81 8.22 -17.69 5.73
N PRO A 82 8.99 -17.26 4.70
CA PRO A 82 9.55 -15.91 4.68
C PRO A 82 8.54 -14.77 4.80
N ILE A 83 7.27 -14.98 4.42
CA ILE A 83 6.21 -13.98 4.63
C ILE A 83 5.96 -13.81 6.14
N MET A 84 5.79 -14.92 6.86
CA MET A 84 5.51 -14.94 8.30
C MET A 84 6.72 -14.47 9.13
N GLU A 85 7.93 -14.80 8.67
CA GLU A 85 9.18 -14.50 9.38
C GLU A 85 9.73 -13.10 9.08
N SER A 86 9.22 -12.43 8.04
CA SER A 86 9.67 -11.10 7.66
C SER A 86 9.40 -10.06 8.74
N GLN A 87 10.34 -9.12 8.90
CA GLN A 87 10.22 -7.98 9.81
C GLN A 87 9.55 -6.78 9.13
N SER A 88 9.78 -6.62 7.83
CA SER A 88 9.24 -5.52 7.06
C SER A 88 9.00 -5.93 5.62
N HIS A 89 8.17 -5.14 4.94
CA HIS A 89 7.93 -5.26 3.51
C HIS A 89 7.96 -3.88 2.86
N SER A 90 8.29 -3.83 1.57
CA SER A 90 8.21 -2.63 0.76
C SER A 90 7.66 -2.95 -0.62
N PHE A 91 6.90 -2.01 -1.18
CA PHE A 91 6.32 -2.14 -2.51
C PHE A 91 7.32 -1.71 -3.58
N GLY A 92 7.50 -2.56 -4.58
CA GLY A 92 8.19 -2.24 -5.81
C GLY A 92 7.24 -1.77 -6.91
N GLY A 93 7.68 -1.90 -8.16
CA GLY A 93 6.84 -1.63 -9.32
C GLY A 93 5.61 -2.55 -9.38
N PHE A 94 4.55 -2.05 -10.00
CA PHE A 94 3.36 -2.83 -10.33
C PHE A 94 3.07 -2.78 -11.82
N ARG A 95 2.29 -3.75 -12.30
CA ARG A 95 1.81 -3.81 -13.68
C ARG A 95 0.34 -4.23 -13.67
N MET A 96 -0.54 -3.38 -14.20
CA MET A 96 -1.91 -3.78 -14.51
C MET A 96 -1.87 -4.86 -15.59
N VAL A 97 -2.55 -5.97 -15.34
CA VAL A 97 -2.78 -7.03 -16.34
C VAL A 97 -3.99 -6.66 -17.19
N ASP A 98 -5.01 -6.08 -16.55
CA ASP A 98 -6.20 -5.48 -17.12
C ASP A 98 -6.76 -4.44 -16.13
N ASP A 99 -7.96 -3.90 -16.36
CA ASP A 99 -8.56 -2.86 -15.51
C ASP A 99 -8.87 -3.31 -14.08
N LYS A 100 -8.90 -4.63 -13.83
CA LYS A 100 -9.31 -5.25 -12.56
C LYS A 100 -8.29 -6.23 -12.01
N SER A 101 -7.11 -6.33 -12.61
CA SER A 101 -6.08 -7.29 -12.22
C SER A 101 -4.71 -6.64 -12.22
N VAL A 102 -3.92 -6.89 -11.18
CA VAL A 102 -2.60 -6.29 -11.00
C VAL A 102 -1.56 -7.30 -10.53
N LEU A 103 -0.34 -7.12 -11.03
CA LEU A 103 0.87 -7.74 -10.48
C LEU A 103 1.62 -6.70 -9.68
N GLN A 104 1.85 -6.95 -8.39
CA GLN A 104 2.57 -6.06 -7.47
C GLN A 104 3.83 -6.76 -6.96
N ALA A 105 5.00 -6.19 -7.24
CA ALA A 105 6.24 -6.66 -6.64
C ALA A 105 6.34 -6.18 -5.18
N VAL A 106 6.76 -7.06 -4.29
CA VAL A 106 6.96 -6.79 -2.86
C VAL A 106 8.31 -7.35 -2.45
N THR A 107 9.11 -6.54 -1.76
CA THR A 107 10.34 -7.03 -1.12
C THR A 107 10.05 -7.31 0.35
N LEU A 108 10.42 -8.49 0.83
CA LEU A 108 10.34 -8.91 2.21
C LEU A 108 11.75 -8.95 2.81
N VAL A 109 11.90 -8.42 4.01
CA VAL A 109 13.17 -8.42 4.75
C VAL A 109 13.03 -9.33 5.97
N GLY A 110 13.81 -10.41 6.00
CA GLY A 110 13.90 -11.34 7.13
C GLY A 110 14.74 -10.81 8.30
N LYS A 111 14.64 -11.46 9.46
CA LYS A 111 15.39 -11.08 10.68
C LYS A 111 16.92 -11.14 10.51
N ASP A 112 17.39 -12.01 9.63
CA ASP A 112 18.79 -12.23 9.26
C ASP A 112 19.22 -11.37 8.06
N GLN A 113 18.47 -10.32 7.71
CA GLN A 113 18.63 -9.52 6.50
C GLN A 113 18.48 -10.31 5.20
N SER A 114 17.91 -11.52 5.24
CA SER A 114 17.53 -12.23 4.02
C SER A 114 16.49 -11.43 3.24
N LEU A 115 16.69 -11.33 1.93
CA LEU A 115 15.81 -10.61 1.02
C LEU A 115 15.04 -11.62 0.18
N TYR A 116 13.72 -11.48 0.18
CA TYR A 116 12.83 -12.21 -0.70
C TYR A 116 12.05 -11.22 -1.57
N GLU A 117 11.82 -11.59 -2.81
CA GLU A 117 10.88 -10.91 -3.69
C GLU A 117 9.62 -11.76 -3.82
N ALA A 118 8.48 -11.16 -3.54
CA ALA A 118 7.16 -11.75 -3.70
C ALA A 118 6.41 -10.99 -4.79
N LEU A 119 6.03 -11.68 -5.86
CA LEU A 119 5.15 -11.15 -6.88
C LEU A 119 3.72 -11.53 -6.55
N TYR A 120 2.95 -10.56 -6.06
CA TYR A 120 1.54 -10.73 -5.75
C TYR A 120 0.69 -10.54 -7.00
N GLN A 121 -0.22 -11.48 -7.25
CA GLN A 121 -1.30 -11.32 -8.22
C GLN A 121 -2.58 -10.99 -7.46
N LEU A 122 -3.22 -9.86 -7.81
CA LEU A 122 -4.51 -9.49 -7.26
C LEU A 122 -5.54 -9.27 -8.36
N ALA A 123 -6.79 -9.48 -7.99
CA ALA A 123 -7.95 -9.11 -8.78
C ALA A 123 -8.97 -8.38 -7.92
N GLU A 124 -9.72 -7.47 -8.54
CA GLU A 124 -10.86 -6.80 -7.93
C GLU A 124 -12.07 -7.74 -7.94
N GLU A 125 -12.51 -8.14 -6.75
CA GLU A 125 -13.73 -8.91 -6.53
C GLU A 125 -14.85 -8.01 -5.98
N PRO A 126 -16.13 -8.45 -5.93
CA PRO A 126 -17.21 -7.63 -5.37
C PRO A 126 -16.97 -7.15 -3.93
N ALA A 127 -16.15 -7.87 -3.16
CA ALA A 127 -15.77 -7.52 -1.79
C ALA A 127 -14.49 -6.66 -1.69
N GLY A 128 -13.96 -6.22 -2.83
CA GLY A 128 -12.72 -5.45 -2.96
C GLY A 128 -11.56 -6.26 -3.57
N TRP A 129 -10.36 -5.68 -3.55
CA TRP A 129 -9.15 -6.36 -4.03
C TRP A 129 -8.86 -7.61 -3.20
N ARG A 130 -8.46 -8.69 -3.89
CA ARG A 130 -8.12 -9.97 -3.27
C ARG A 130 -6.89 -10.61 -3.91
N VAL A 131 -6.09 -11.30 -3.09
CA VAL A 131 -4.89 -12.00 -3.52
C VAL A 131 -5.27 -13.31 -4.21
N GLN A 132 -4.94 -13.41 -5.49
CA GLN A 132 -5.18 -14.56 -6.37
C GLN A 132 -3.95 -15.49 -6.45
N GLY A 133 -2.79 -15.03 -6.01
CA GLY A 133 -1.59 -15.85 -5.93
C GLY A 133 -0.37 -15.05 -5.52
N VAL A 134 0.67 -15.76 -5.08
CA VAL A 134 1.97 -15.19 -4.75
C VAL A 134 3.04 -16.08 -5.35
N GLN A 135 4.04 -15.49 -5.99
CA GLN A 135 5.27 -16.19 -6.38
C GLN A 135 6.41 -15.65 -5.53
N LEU A 136 7.05 -16.51 -4.75
CA LEU A 136 8.11 -16.12 -3.82
C LEU A 136 9.48 -16.59 -4.34
N THR A 137 10.42 -15.66 -4.47
CA THR A 137 11.79 -15.95 -4.91
C THR A 137 12.78 -15.36 -3.90
N ARG A 138 13.74 -16.18 -3.45
CA ARG A 138 14.85 -15.68 -2.63
C ARG A 138 15.79 -14.85 -3.51
N ARG A 139 16.11 -13.63 -3.07
CA ARG A 139 17.16 -12.84 -3.73
C ARG A 139 18.52 -13.22 -3.13
N PRO A 140 19.51 -13.60 -3.95
CA PRO A 140 20.89 -13.64 -3.48
C PRO A 140 21.25 -12.25 -2.96
N GLY A 141 21.69 -12.14 -1.70
CA GLY A 141 22.28 -10.90 -1.22
C GLY A 141 23.45 -10.54 -2.12
N MET A 142 23.52 -9.29 -2.60
CA MET A 142 24.74 -8.82 -3.25
C MET A 142 25.84 -8.84 -2.18
N GLY A 143 26.70 -9.86 -2.23
CA GLY A 143 27.95 -9.85 -1.48
C GLY A 143 28.75 -8.64 -1.94
N VAL A 144 28.99 -7.71 -1.04
CA VAL A 144 29.98 -6.64 -1.21
C VAL A 144 31.34 -7.14 -0.77
#